data_AF-A0A4R2HWI8-F1
#
_entry.id   AF-A0A4R2HWI8-F1
#
_cell.length_a   1.000
_cell.length_b   1.000
_cell.length_c   1.000
_cell.angle_alpha   90.00
_cell.angle_beta   90.00
_cell.angle_gamma   90.00
#
_symmetry.space_group_name_H-M   'P 1'
#
loop_
_entity.id
_entity.type
_entity.pdbx_description
1 polymer ?
#
loop_
_entity_poly.entity_id
_entity_poly.type
_entity_poly.pdbx_seq_one_letter_code
_entity_poly.pdbx_strand_id
1 'polypeptide(L)' 'MPGKSANVKNEKQYEALKDKGMSKERAAKIANAPKSSEHGGKQSGKGGSSKQGGTTAQKKEAGRKGGKAAAKKN' A
#
# COMPACT_ATOMS: atom_id res chain seq x y z
N MET A 1 -18.13 -27.11 14.09
CA MET A 1 -17.43 -25.89 13.65
C MET A 1 -16.54 -26.27 12.48
N PRO A 2 -16.88 -25.92 11.22
CA PRO A 2 -16.08 -26.33 10.07
C PRO A 2 -14.64 -25.79 10.21
N GLY A 3 -13.68 -26.68 9.94
CA GLY A 3 -12.27 -26.55 10.28
C GLY A 3 -11.64 -25.26 9.79
N LYS A 4 -11.02 -24.54 10.73
CA LYS A 4 -10.35 -23.25 10.54
C LYS A 4 -8.90 -23.43 10.06
N SER A 5 -8.68 -24.25 9.05
CA SER A 5 -7.49 -24.10 8.23
C SER A 5 -7.70 -22.83 7.40
N ALA A 6 -6.83 -21.83 7.55
CA ALA A 6 -6.89 -20.65 6.71
C ALA A 6 -6.76 -21.11 5.25
N ASN A 7 -7.89 -21.22 4.54
CA ASN A 7 -7.94 -21.61 3.13
C ASN A 7 -7.37 -20.45 2.31
N VAL A 8 -6.05 -20.31 2.36
CA VAL A 8 -5.29 -19.39 1.54
C VAL A 8 -5.21 -20.03 0.15
N LYS A 9 -5.97 -19.48 -0.80
CA LYS A 9 -6.06 -20.01 -2.17
C LYS A 9 -4.74 -19.95 -2.92
N ASN A 10 -3.86 -19.01 -2.55
CA ASN A 10 -2.54 -18.83 -3.16
C ASN A 10 -1.44 -18.74 -2.09
N GLU A 11 -0.96 -19.89 -1.62
CA GLU A 11 0.05 -20.00 -0.57
C GLU A 11 1.39 -19.35 -0.94
N LYS A 12 1.83 -19.52 -2.20
CA LYS A 12 3.08 -18.91 -2.69
C LYS A 12 3.05 -17.39 -2.58
N GLN A 13 1.92 -16.78 -2.95
CA GLN A 13 1.74 -15.34 -2.84
C GLN A 13 1.65 -14.89 -1.38
N TYR A 14 1.01 -15.68 -0.51
CA TYR A 14 0.93 -15.39 0.92
C TYR A 14 2.30 -15.37 1.60
N GLU A 15 3.14 -16.39 1.37
CA GLU A 15 4.50 -16.43 1.92
C GLU A 15 5.35 -15.30 1.34
N ALA A 16 5.31 -15.07 0.03
CA ALA A 16 6.03 -13.95 -0.58
C ALA A 16 5.60 -12.57 -0.04
N LEU A 17 4.35 -12.41 0.39
CA LEU A 17 3.87 -11.18 1.03
C LEU A 17 4.33 -11.08 2.49
N LYS A 18 4.37 -12.19 3.22
CA LYS A 18 4.93 -12.24 4.58
C LYS A 18 6.42 -11.94 4.60
N ASP A 19 7.17 -12.49 3.66
CA ASP A 19 8.61 -12.24 3.52
C ASP A 19 8.90 -10.77 3.23
N LYS A 20 7.97 -10.08 2.57
CA LYS A 20 7.99 -8.63 2.36
C LYS A 20 7.58 -7.81 3.59
N GLY A 21 7.34 -8.44 4.74
CA GLY A 21 6.94 -7.80 5.99
C GLY A 21 5.44 -7.49 6.10
N MET A 22 4.59 -8.10 5.27
CA MET A 22 3.15 -7.91 5.36
C MET A 22 2.53 -8.71 6.51
N SER A 23 1.51 -8.14 7.17
CA SER A 23 0.77 -8.86 8.20
C SER A 23 0.04 -10.09 7.63
N LYS A 24 -0.07 -11.14 8.44
CA LYS A 24 -0.74 -12.40 8.07
C LYS A 24 -2.15 -12.17 7.51
N GLU A 25 -2.94 -11.30 8.14
CA GLU A 25 -4.29 -10.99 7.68
C GLU A 25 -4.31 -10.32 6.30
N ARG A 26 -3.42 -9.36 6.07
CA ARG A 26 -3.37 -8.61 4.81
C ARG A 26 -2.84 -9.49 3.67
N ALA A 27 -1.85 -10.32 3.96
CA ALA A 27 -1.34 -11.32 3.02
C ALA A 27 -2.44 -12.34 2.64
N ALA A 28 -3.19 -12.86 3.62
CA ALA A 28 -4.27 -13.82 3.38
C ALA A 28 -5.40 -13.21 2.53
N LYS A 29 -5.78 -11.95 2.79
CA LYS A 29 -6.77 -11.22 1.98
C LYS A 29 -6.35 -11.09 0.50
N ILE A 30 -5.08 -10.75 0.26
CA ILE A 30 -4.54 -10.60 -1.11
C ILE A 30 -4.44 -11.97 -1.80
N ALA A 31 -3.91 -12.97 -1.13
CA ALA A 31 -3.77 -14.33 -1.65
C ALA A 31 -5.12 -15.01 -1.93
N ASN A 32 -6.18 -14.63 -1.22
CA ASN A 32 -7.54 -15.11 -1.46
C ASN A 32 -8.31 -14.31 -2.52
N ALA A 33 -7.78 -13.17 -2.97
CA ALA A 33 -8.41 -12.28 -3.94
C ALA A 33 -7.82 -12.50 -5.34
N PRO A 34 -8.46 -13.29 -6.21
CA PRO A 34 -7.93 -13.67 -7.52
C PRO A 34 -7.70 -12.49 -8.49
N LYS A 35 -8.32 -11.33 -8.22
CA LYS A 35 -8.18 -10.11 -9.03
C LYS A 35 -7.38 -9.00 -8.35
N SER A 36 -6.62 -9.30 -7.29
CA SER A 36 -5.84 -8.27 -6.58
C SER A 36 -4.84 -7.54 -7.48
N SER A 37 -4.26 -8.22 -8.47
CA SER A 37 -3.35 -7.61 -9.46
C SER A 37 -4.08 -6.65 -10.40
N GLU A 38 -5.27 -7.03 -10.88
CA GLU A 38 -6.11 -6.17 -11.74
C GLU A 38 -6.69 -4.97 -10.98
N HIS A 39 -7.21 -5.15 -9.77
CA HIS A 39 -7.85 -4.06 -9.02
C HIS A 39 -6.84 -3.01 -8.57
N GLY A 40 -5.64 -3.42 -8.13
CA GLY A 40 -4.56 -2.50 -7.79
C GLY A 40 -4.05 -1.73 -9.01
N GLY A 41 -3.83 -2.44 -10.14
CA GLY A 41 -3.37 -1.83 -11.39
C GLY A 41 -4.40 -0.88 -12.04
N LYS A 42 -5.69 -1.22 -11.95
CA LYS A 42 -6.80 -0.38 -12.44
C LYS A 42 -6.92 0.92 -11.64
N GLN A 43 -6.61 0.93 -10.34
CA GLN A 43 -6.59 2.16 -9.54
C GLN A 43 -5.35 3.03 -9.80
N SER A 44 -4.19 2.43 -10.09
CA SER A 44 -2.97 3.22 -10.36
C SER A 44 -3.03 4.09 -11.62
N GLY A 45 -3.99 3.87 -12.52
CA GLY A 45 -4.16 4.63 -13.77
C GLY A 45 -5.42 5.49 -13.86
N LYS A 46 -6.35 5.42 -12.88
CA LYS A 46 -7.61 6.17 -12.93
C LYS A 46 -7.56 7.37 -11.98
N GLY A 47 -7.16 8.50 -12.57
CA GLY A 47 -7.24 9.88 -12.08
C GLY A 47 -7.84 10.11 -10.69
N GLY A 48 -6.98 10.20 -9.68
CA GLY A 48 -7.20 11.06 -8.51
C GLY A 48 -6.42 12.34 -8.73
N SER A 49 -7.06 13.50 -8.57
CA SER A 49 -6.50 14.85 -8.70
C SER A 49 -4.98 14.93 -8.43
N SER A 50 -4.23 15.56 -9.34
CA SER A 50 -2.79 15.83 -9.22
C SER A 50 -2.39 16.58 -7.94
N LYS A 51 -3.36 17.04 -7.13
CA LYS A 51 -3.15 17.58 -5.77
C LYS A 51 -2.79 16.54 -4.72
N GLN A 52 -2.99 15.24 -4.97
CA GLN A 52 -2.55 14.15 -4.09
C GLN A 52 -1.35 13.37 -4.67
N GLY A 53 -0.60 13.95 -5.60
CA GLY A 53 0.66 13.37 -6.08
C GLY A 53 1.76 13.47 -5.02
N GLY A 54 2.32 12.33 -4.62
CA GLY A 54 3.52 12.26 -3.80
C GLY A 54 3.45 11.20 -2.70
N THR A 55 4.50 10.41 -2.57
CA THR A 55 4.74 9.53 -1.41
C THR A 55 4.75 10.35 -0.12
N THR A 56 4.45 9.72 1.01
CA THR A 56 4.57 10.36 2.33
C THR A 56 5.96 10.98 2.55
N ALA A 57 7.01 10.38 1.99
CA ALA A 57 8.37 10.90 2.01
C ALA A 57 8.49 12.23 1.25
N GLN A 58 7.96 12.31 0.02
CA GLN A 58 7.95 13.54 -0.79
C GLN A 58 7.16 14.67 -0.10
N LYS A 59 6.02 14.34 0.53
CA LYS A 59 5.23 15.32 1.29
C LYS A 59 5.96 15.82 2.54
N LYS A 60 6.64 14.91 3.26
CA LYS A 60 7.47 15.26 4.43
C LYS A 60 8.66 16.14 4.05
N GLU A 61 9.30 15.86 2.91
CA GLU A 61 10.39 16.67 2.39
C GLU A 61 9.92 18.05 1.92
N ALA A 62 8.81 18.13 1.17
CA ALA A 62 8.22 19.38 0.75
C ALA A 62 7.81 20.26 1.94
N GLY A 63 7.20 19.68 2.97
CA GLY A 63 6.87 20.37 4.22
C GLY A 63 8.11 20.89 4.97
N ARG A 64 9.20 20.12 5.01
CA ARG A 64 10.49 20.57 5.58
C ARG A 64 11.09 21.74 4.80
N LYS A 65 11.04 21.71 3.47
CA LYS A 65 11.55 22.78 2.60
C LYS A 65 10.73 24.07 2.73
N GLY A 66 9.40 23.97 2.66
CA GLY A 66 8.50 25.11 2.82
C GLY A 66 8.55 25.73 4.22
N GLY A 67 8.60 24.90 5.26
CA GLY A 67 8.72 25.36 6.65
C GLY A 67 10.05 26.07 6.94
N LYS A 68 11.17 25.58 6.39
CA LYS A 68 12.47 26.26 6.50
C LYS A 68 12.50 27.60 5.78
N ALA A 69 11.87 27.71 4.61
CA ALA A 69 11.79 28.97 3.87
C ALA A 69 10.94 30.02 4.61
N ALA A 70 9.84 29.60 5.23
CA ALA A 70 9.01 30.49 6.05
C ALA A 70 9.72 30.92 7.35
N ALA A 71 10.46 30.01 8.00
CA ALA A 71 11.18 30.31 9.25
C ALA A 71 12.38 31.26 9.07
N LYS A 72 12.94 31.39 7.86
CA LYS A 72 14.08 32.28 7.56
C LYS A 72 13.64 33.71 7.18
N LYS A 73 12.33 33.99 7.14
CA LYS A 73 11.78 35.29 6.72
C LYS A 73 11.50 36.26 7.88
N ASN A 74 11.99 35.96 9.08
CA ASN A 74 11.95 36.84 10.25
C ASN A 74 13.36 37.25 10.65
#